data_AF-A0A6G7BP14-F1
#
_entry.id   AF-A0A6G7BP14-F1
#
_cell.length_a   1.000
_cell.length_b   1.000
_cell.length_c   1.000
_cell.angle_alpha   90.00
_cell.angle_beta   90.00
_cell.angle_gamma   90.00
#
_symmetry.space_group_name_H-M   'P 1'
#
loop_
_entity.id
_entity.type
_entity.pdbx_description
1 polymer ?
#
loop_
_entity_poly.entity_id
_entity_poly.type
_entity_poly.pdbx_seq_one_letter_code
_entity_poly.pdbx_strand_id
1 'polypeptide(L)'
;MTENQLNKLESFTKHILSIIDKKFKNKLEHKNKSQQILDILNGSSPKLDGRIFYRVLIILGENIDEFCDNYFSKHEGYILESLKKNGNLFHDLIYPFTNSQNQISESSKIIAKRFNRLFSGELKELYADEIYGLSKAFAWKPKQLFDYFYGHGPRPMINIITSE
;
A
#
# COMPACT_ATOMS: atom_id res chain seq x y z
N MET A 1 -3.05 -20.89 0.11
CA MET A 1 -3.28 -19.63 0.86
C MET A 1 -2.20 -19.57 1.91
N THR A 2 -1.25 -18.64 1.80
CA THR A 2 -0.21 -18.48 2.82
C THR A 2 -0.86 -17.92 4.09
N GLU A 3 -0.62 -18.57 5.24
CA GLU A 3 -1.08 -18.16 6.60
C GLU A 3 -0.80 -16.69 6.94
N ASN A 4 0.07 -16.04 6.17
CA ASN A 4 0.63 -14.72 6.42
C ASN A 4 -0.34 -13.51 6.24
N GLN A 5 -1.56 -13.69 5.71
CA GLN A 5 -2.52 -12.59 5.53
C GLN A 5 -3.48 -12.38 6.72
N LEU A 6 -3.81 -13.44 7.46
CA LEU A 6 -4.82 -13.40 8.54
C LEU A 6 -4.33 -12.67 9.80
N ASN A 7 -3.01 -12.63 10.03
CA ASN A 7 -2.42 -12.00 11.22
C ASN A 7 -1.96 -10.54 11.00
N LYS A 8 -2.18 -9.98 9.79
CA LYS A 8 -1.68 -8.64 9.46
C LYS A 8 -2.41 -7.53 10.23
N LEU A 9 -3.71 -7.67 10.46
CA LEU A 9 -4.47 -6.69 11.25
C LEU A 9 -4.01 -6.69 12.71
N GLU A 10 -3.87 -7.85 13.33
CA GLU A 10 -3.41 -7.95 14.73
C GLU A 10 -2.00 -7.39 14.91
N SER A 11 -1.08 -7.77 14.00
CA SER A 11 0.29 -7.22 13.98
C SER A 11 0.29 -5.70 13.81
N PHE A 12 -0.57 -5.18 12.92
CA PHE A 12 -0.71 -3.75 12.71
C PHE A 12 -1.25 -3.05 13.96
N THR A 13 -2.31 -3.58 14.57
CA THR A 13 -2.88 -3.06 15.81
C THR A 13 -1.82 -2.96 16.91
N LYS A 14 -1.04 -4.03 17.14
CA LYS A 14 0.06 -4.01 18.13
C LYS A 14 1.10 -2.93 17.81
N HIS A 15 1.48 -2.83 16.53
CA HIS A 15 2.45 -1.84 16.10
C HIS A 15 1.95 -0.41 16.32
N ILE A 16 0.70 -0.12 15.95
CA ILE A 16 0.07 1.19 16.12
C ILE A 16 -0.06 1.56 17.60
N LEU A 17 -0.50 0.64 18.46
CA LEU A 17 -0.55 0.90 19.90
C LEU A 17 0.83 1.29 20.45
N SER A 18 1.90 0.63 20.00
CA SER A 18 3.27 0.99 20.40
C SER A 18 3.70 2.40 19.94
N ILE A 19 3.18 2.88 18.81
CA ILE A 19 3.40 4.25 18.33
C ILE A 19 2.65 5.24 19.22
N ILE A 20 1.40 4.93 19.58
CA ILE A 20 0.58 5.77 20.47
C ILE A 20 1.27 5.89 21.85
N ASP A 21 1.76 4.78 22.41
CA ASP A 21 2.50 4.76 23.68
C ASP A 21 3.78 5.63 23.66
N LYS A 22 4.44 5.68 22.50
CA LYS A 22 5.64 6.51 22.30
C LYS A 22 5.30 7.98 22.12
N LYS A 23 4.28 8.29 21.32
CA LYS A 23 3.93 9.64 20.86
C LYS A 23 3.15 10.44 21.91
N PHE A 24 2.20 9.80 22.60
CA PHE A 24 1.29 10.47 23.52
C PHE A 24 1.61 10.11 24.97
N LYS A 25 2.32 11.01 25.66
CA LYS A 25 2.66 10.84 27.09
C LYS A 25 1.56 11.31 28.03
N ASN A 26 0.67 12.19 27.56
CA ASN A 26 -0.49 12.62 28.32
C ASN A 26 -1.52 11.47 28.40
N LYS A 27 -1.90 11.08 29.62
CA LYS A 27 -2.80 9.95 29.88
C LYS A 27 -4.17 10.09 29.22
N LEU A 28 -4.75 11.29 29.21
CA LEU A 28 -6.08 11.53 28.63
C LEU A 28 -6.02 11.48 27.10
N GLU A 29 -5.03 12.16 26.52
CA GLU A 29 -4.82 12.16 25.07
C GLU A 29 -4.50 10.75 24.54
N HIS A 30 -3.61 10.02 25.23
CA HIS A 30 -3.29 8.63 24.96
C HIS A 30 -4.54 7.74 24.95
N LYS A 31 -5.35 7.82 26.01
CA LYS A 31 -6.59 7.03 26.12
C LYS A 31 -7.56 7.34 24.99
N ASN A 32 -7.77 8.63 24.70
CA ASN A 32 -8.69 9.07 23.66
C ASN A 32 -8.23 8.60 22.27
N LYS A 33 -6.94 8.77 21.95
CA LYS A 33 -6.38 8.33 20.66
C LYS A 33 -6.38 6.81 20.51
N SER A 34 -6.03 6.08 21.56
CA SER A 34 -6.08 4.62 21.58
C SER A 34 -7.49 4.12 21.29
N GLN A 35 -8.50 4.65 21.98
CA GLN A 35 -9.88 4.24 21.78
C GLN A 35 -10.35 4.56 20.36
N GLN A 36 -10.12 5.78 19.88
CA GLN A 36 -10.50 6.19 18.53
C GLN A 36 -9.92 5.25 17.45
N ILE A 37 -8.66 4.85 17.58
CA ILE A 37 -8.00 3.97 16.62
C ILE A 37 -8.50 2.53 16.74
N LEU A 38 -8.68 2.03 17.96
CA LEU A 38 -9.23 0.68 18.16
C LEU A 38 -10.64 0.56 17.60
N ASP A 39 -11.49 1.59 17.74
CA ASP A 39 -12.83 1.59 17.16
C ASP A 39 -12.79 1.48 15.62
N ILE A 40 -11.83 2.15 14.98
CA ILE A 40 -11.61 2.07 13.53
C ILE A 40 -11.11 0.67 13.14
N LEU A 41 -10.15 0.11 13.88
CA LEU A 41 -9.56 -1.19 13.59
C LEU A 41 -10.54 -2.35 13.83
N ASN A 42 -11.37 -2.26 14.87
CA ASN A 42 -12.41 -3.26 15.19
C ASN A 42 -13.52 -3.31 14.13
N GLY A 43 -13.72 -2.22 13.39
CA GLY A 43 -14.62 -2.18 12.23
C GLY A 43 -14.06 -2.87 10.97
N SER A 44 -12.83 -3.40 11.01
CA SER A 44 -12.16 -3.98 9.84
C SER A 44 -12.33 -5.50 9.73
N SER A 45 -12.19 -6.01 8.51
CA SER A 45 -12.05 -7.44 8.22
C SER A 45 -10.76 -7.98 8.85
N PRO A 46 -10.61 -9.29 9.14
CA PRO A 46 -9.32 -9.86 9.60
C PRO A 46 -8.12 -9.56 8.70
N LYS A 47 -8.35 -9.18 7.44
CA LYS A 47 -7.32 -8.66 6.55
C LYS A 47 -7.20 -7.16 6.66
N LEU A 48 -5.97 -6.66 6.68
CA LEU A 48 -5.66 -5.24 6.79
C LEU A 48 -6.09 -4.47 5.52
N ASP A 49 -7.33 -3.98 5.55
CA ASP A 49 -7.93 -3.10 4.53
C ASP A 49 -7.08 -1.83 4.35
N GLY A 50 -6.74 -1.50 3.10
CA GLY A 50 -5.90 -0.35 2.78
C GLY A 50 -6.52 0.98 3.21
N ARG A 51 -7.85 1.12 3.20
CA ARG A 51 -8.57 2.31 3.66
C ARG A 51 -8.40 2.51 5.15
N ILE A 52 -8.53 1.42 5.92
CA ILE A 52 -8.39 1.45 7.39
C ILE A 52 -6.95 1.78 7.76
N PHE A 53 -5.99 1.12 7.11
CA PHE A 53 -4.57 1.42 7.26
C PHE A 53 -4.28 2.90 7.01
N TYR A 54 -4.69 3.42 5.85
CA TYR A 54 -4.47 4.81 5.47
C TYR A 54 -5.09 5.80 6.47
N ARG A 55 -6.35 5.58 6.86
CA ARG A 55 -7.06 6.44 7.82
C ARG A 55 -6.35 6.51 9.17
N VAL A 56 -5.86 5.37 9.67
CA VAL A 56 -5.12 5.32 10.94
C VAL A 56 -3.82 6.12 10.84
N LEU A 57 -3.06 5.99 9.76
CA LEU A 57 -1.82 6.75 9.56
C LEU A 57 -2.07 8.26 9.45
N ILE A 58 -3.14 8.68 8.77
CA ILE A 58 -3.55 10.09 8.69
C ILE A 58 -3.92 10.64 10.08
N ILE A 59 -4.70 9.90 10.88
CA ILE A 59 -5.08 10.33 12.24
C ILE A 59 -3.86 10.50 13.15
N LEU A 60 -2.86 9.63 12.98
CA LEU A 60 -1.61 9.70 13.72
C LEU A 60 -0.66 10.76 13.15
N GLY A 61 -0.85 11.24 11.92
CA GLY A 61 0.07 12.15 11.25
C GLY A 61 1.41 11.49 10.95
N GLU A 62 1.41 10.20 10.59
CA GLU A 62 2.61 9.47 10.19
C GLU A 62 2.98 9.77 8.73
N ASN A 63 4.28 9.74 8.42
CA ASN A 63 4.75 9.77 7.05
C ASN A 63 4.47 8.40 6.40
N ILE A 64 3.48 8.35 5.50
CA ILE A 64 3.00 7.10 4.89
C ILE A 64 4.10 6.38 4.10
N ASP A 65 4.96 7.11 3.39
CA ASP A 65 6.01 6.49 2.58
C ASP A 65 7.03 5.77 3.47
N GLU A 66 7.56 6.48 4.48
CA GLU A 66 8.50 5.91 5.46
C GLU A 66 7.87 4.78 6.29
N PHE A 67 6.60 4.95 6.69
CA PHE A 67 5.88 3.93 7.44
C PHE A 67 5.76 2.65 6.61
N CYS A 68 5.35 2.76 5.34
CA CYS A 68 5.21 1.62 4.44
C CYS A 68 6.55 0.92 4.19
N ASP A 69 7.63 1.66 3.93
CA ASP A 69 8.96 1.07 3.71
C ASP A 69 9.45 0.29 4.95
N ASN A 70 9.16 0.78 6.16
CA ASN A 70 9.51 0.09 7.39
C ASN A 70 8.60 -1.12 7.67
N TYR A 71 7.29 -0.91 7.67
CA TYR A 71 6.28 -1.91 8.05
C TYR A 71 6.20 -3.06 7.03
N PHE A 72 6.34 -2.76 5.75
CA PHE A 72 6.32 -3.72 4.65
C PHE A 72 7.71 -3.99 4.07
N SER A 73 8.77 -3.78 4.85
CA SER A 73 10.18 -3.99 4.44
C SER A 73 10.48 -5.36 3.82
N LYS A 74 9.72 -6.40 4.19
CA LYS A 74 9.84 -7.77 3.67
C LYS A 74 8.95 -8.06 2.46
N HIS A 75 8.25 -7.08 1.90
CA HIS A 75 7.40 -7.29 0.74
C HIS A 75 8.25 -7.48 -0.52
N GLU A 76 8.03 -8.56 -1.26
CA GLU A 76 8.84 -8.97 -2.42
C GLU A 76 8.39 -8.29 -3.73
N GLY A 77 7.72 -7.14 -3.64
CA GLY A 77 7.26 -6.41 -4.81
C GLY A 77 8.45 -5.76 -5.51
N TYR A 78 8.46 -5.77 -6.84
CA TYR A 78 9.57 -5.26 -7.64
C TYR A 78 9.07 -4.44 -8.82
N ILE A 79 9.92 -3.53 -9.31
CA ILE A 79 9.59 -2.63 -10.43
C ILE A 79 9.32 -3.44 -11.69
N LEU A 80 8.25 -3.11 -12.40
CA LEU A 80 7.92 -3.67 -13.70
C LEU A 80 9.10 -3.53 -14.66
N GLU A 81 9.42 -4.61 -15.38
CA GLU A 81 10.51 -4.59 -16.37
C GLU A 81 10.30 -3.50 -17.42
N SER A 82 9.05 -3.17 -17.72
CA SER A 82 8.68 -2.14 -18.67
C SER A 82 8.98 -0.71 -18.25
N LEU A 83 9.29 -0.48 -16.98
CA LEU A 83 9.73 0.80 -16.47
C LEU A 83 11.25 0.91 -16.39
N LYS A 84 11.98 -0.17 -16.69
CA LYS A 84 13.44 -0.15 -16.78
C LYS A 84 13.84 0.30 -18.17
N LYS A 85 14.70 1.32 -18.24
CA LYS A 85 15.28 1.79 -19.50
C LYS A 85 16.16 0.71 -20.12
N ASN A 86 16.05 0.54 -21.44
CA ASN A 86 16.94 -0.33 -22.20
C ASN A 86 17.80 0.41 -23.23
N GLY A 87 17.65 1.73 -23.35
CA GLY A 87 18.45 2.58 -24.24
C GLY A 87 17.87 2.75 -25.64
N ASN A 88 16.81 2.02 -25.99
CA ASN A 88 16.02 2.27 -27.20
C ASN A 88 14.87 3.24 -26.86
N LEU A 89 14.99 4.50 -27.30
CA LEU A 89 14.03 5.57 -26.98
C LEU A 89 12.59 5.26 -27.37
N PHE A 90 12.35 4.61 -28.51
CA PHE A 90 11.00 4.26 -28.93
C PHE A 90 10.42 3.16 -28.04
N HIS A 91 11.24 2.15 -27.73
CA HIS A 91 10.84 1.10 -26.81
C HIS A 91 10.57 1.64 -25.40
N ASP A 92 11.48 2.45 -24.85
CA ASP A 92 11.35 3.07 -23.53
C ASP A 92 10.10 3.97 -23.42
N LEU A 93 9.66 4.56 -24.54
CA LEU A 93 8.42 5.33 -24.61
C LEU A 93 7.17 4.44 -24.59
N ILE A 94 7.14 3.37 -25.38
CA ILE A 94 5.91 2.58 -25.61
C ILE A 94 5.73 1.47 -24.57
N TYR A 95 6.81 0.83 -24.15
CA TYR A 95 6.77 -0.38 -23.35
C TYR A 95 6.06 -0.24 -21.99
N PRO A 96 6.13 0.90 -21.27
CA PRO A 96 5.33 1.13 -20.06
C PRO A 96 3.81 0.96 -20.24
N PHE A 97 3.31 1.15 -21.47
CA PHE A 97 1.88 1.07 -21.78
C PHE A 97 1.42 -0.34 -22.19
N THR A 98 2.35 -1.28 -22.40
CA THR A 98 2.05 -2.62 -22.94
C THR A 98 2.07 -3.71 -21.88
N ASN A 99 1.98 -3.35 -20.60
CA ASN A 99 1.96 -4.31 -19.49
C ASN A 99 0.69 -5.16 -19.49
N SER A 100 0.84 -6.48 -19.46
CA SER A 100 -0.25 -7.41 -19.22
C SER A 100 -0.66 -7.44 -17.74
N GLN A 101 -1.91 -7.85 -17.47
CA GLN A 101 -2.39 -8.04 -16.09
C GLN A 101 -1.52 -9.03 -15.30
N ASN A 102 -0.99 -10.07 -15.97
CA ASN A 102 -0.10 -11.05 -15.36
C ASN A 102 1.22 -10.41 -14.90
N GLN A 103 1.84 -9.57 -15.74
CA GLN A 103 3.08 -8.87 -15.37
C GLN A 103 2.88 -7.95 -14.16
N ILE A 104 1.75 -7.24 -14.12
CA ILE A 104 1.42 -6.35 -12.99
C ILE A 104 1.19 -7.16 -11.73
N SER A 105 0.38 -8.22 -11.81
CA SER A 105 0.10 -9.13 -10.70
C SER A 105 1.37 -9.75 -10.12
N GLU A 106 2.30 -10.19 -10.98
CA GLU A 106 3.57 -10.79 -10.58
C GLU A 106 4.49 -9.77 -9.89
N SER A 107 4.63 -8.58 -10.50
CA SER A 107 5.50 -7.51 -10.00
C SER A 107 4.99 -6.92 -8.68
N SER A 108 3.68 -6.79 -8.52
CA SER A 108 3.04 -6.30 -7.29
C SER A 108 2.84 -7.38 -6.24
N LYS A 109 3.13 -8.65 -6.55
CA LYS A 109 2.87 -9.84 -5.70
C LYS A 109 1.41 -9.98 -5.26
N ILE A 110 0.48 -9.44 -6.03
CA ILE A 110 -0.95 -9.68 -5.84
C ILE A 110 -1.29 -11.02 -6.51
N ILE A 111 -1.94 -11.93 -5.81
CA ILE A 111 -2.33 -13.24 -6.38
C ILE A 111 -3.18 -13.01 -7.64
N ALA A 112 -2.80 -13.61 -8.78
CA ALA A 112 -3.44 -13.40 -10.09
C ALA A 112 -4.96 -13.51 -10.07
N LYS A 113 -5.52 -14.52 -9.40
CA LYS A 113 -6.98 -14.66 -9.23
C LYS A 113 -7.60 -13.44 -8.54
N ARG A 114 -6.96 -12.90 -7.51
CA ARG A 114 -7.44 -11.70 -6.82
C ARG A 114 -7.23 -10.45 -7.67
N PHE A 115 -6.09 -10.33 -8.33
CA PHE A 115 -5.81 -9.22 -9.25
C PHE A 115 -6.87 -9.11 -10.34
N ASN A 116 -7.22 -10.23 -11.00
CA ASN A 116 -8.23 -10.24 -12.06
C ASN A 116 -9.62 -9.82 -11.53
N ARG A 117 -9.97 -10.22 -10.30
CA ARG A 117 -11.24 -9.82 -9.65
C ARG A 117 -11.25 -8.34 -9.25
N LEU A 118 -10.11 -7.76 -8.88
CA LEU A 118 -9.95 -6.32 -8.65
C LEU A 118 -10.08 -5.57 -9.97
N PHE A 119 -9.41 -6.05 -11.03
CA PHE A 119 -9.42 -5.44 -12.35
C PHE A 119 -10.82 -5.46 -12.99
N SER A 120 -11.59 -6.54 -12.80
CA SER A 120 -12.97 -6.63 -13.28
C SER A 120 -13.97 -5.82 -12.44
N GLY A 121 -13.54 -5.26 -11.30
CA GLY A 121 -14.40 -4.55 -10.37
C GLY A 121 -15.27 -5.44 -9.48
N GLU A 122 -15.10 -6.77 -9.52
CA GLU A 122 -15.78 -7.70 -8.60
C GLU A 122 -15.35 -7.47 -7.15
N LEU A 123 -14.09 -7.10 -6.96
CA LEU A 123 -13.54 -6.64 -5.68
C LEU A 123 -13.23 -5.15 -5.78
N LYS A 124 -13.67 -4.39 -4.78
CA LYS A 124 -13.44 -2.93 -4.73
C LYS A 124 -12.29 -2.53 -3.82
N GLU A 125 -12.02 -3.34 -2.80
CA GLU A 125 -11.07 -2.99 -1.74
C GLU A 125 -9.72 -3.68 -1.92
N LEU A 126 -8.66 -2.87 -1.95
CA LEU A 126 -7.28 -3.30 -1.91
C LEU A 126 -6.81 -3.43 -0.46
N TYR A 127 -5.95 -4.41 -0.19
CA TYR A 127 -5.27 -4.47 1.10
C TYR A 127 -4.06 -3.52 1.12
N ALA A 128 -3.64 -3.13 2.32
CA ALA A 128 -2.53 -2.19 2.49
C ALA A 128 -1.22 -2.71 1.88
N ASP A 129 -0.94 -4.02 2.01
CA ASP A 129 0.21 -4.67 1.39
C ASP A 129 0.13 -4.68 -0.13
N GLU A 130 -1.06 -4.86 -0.69
CA GLU A 130 -1.29 -4.84 -2.15
C GLU A 130 -1.06 -3.45 -2.75
N ILE A 131 -1.49 -2.40 -2.06
CA ILE A 131 -1.19 -1.01 -2.46
C ILE A 131 0.31 -0.76 -2.43
N TYR A 132 1.00 -1.22 -1.37
CA TYR A 132 2.45 -1.11 -1.31
C TYR A 132 3.14 -1.91 -2.42
N GLY A 133 2.67 -3.13 -2.72
CA GLY A 133 3.15 -3.93 -3.84
C GLY A 133 2.98 -3.22 -5.19
N LEU A 134 1.82 -2.60 -5.44
CA LEU A 134 1.58 -1.77 -6.62
C LEU A 134 2.52 -0.57 -6.67
N SER A 135 2.80 0.07 -5.52
CA SER A 135 3.73 1.20 -5.46
C SER A 135 5.14 0.79 -5.91
N LYS A 136 5.62 -0.40 -5.49
CA LYS A 136 6.88 -0.95 -5.97
C LYS A 136 6.83 -1.29 -7.46
N ALA A 137 5.76 -1.94 -7.92
CA ALA A 137 5.60 -2.35 -9.32
C ALA A 137 5.65 -1.16 -10.29
N PHE A 138 4.99 -0.06 -9.94
CA PHE A 138 4.92 1.13 -10.78
C PHE A 138 5.95 2.21 -10.44
N ALA A 139 6.88 1.93 -9.51
CA ALA A 139 7.84 2.88 -8.99
C ALA A 139 7.21 4.21 -8.52
N TRP A 140 6.04 4.11 -7.88
CA TRP A 140 5.34 5.24 -7.26
C TRP A 140 5.57 5.26 -5.76
N LYS A 141 5.34 6.43 -5.16
CA LYS A 141 5.34 6.55 -3.70
C LYS A 141 4.07 5.88 -3.13
N PRO A 142 4.16 5.10 -2.05
CA PRO A 142 2.99 4.52 -1.38
C PRO A 142 1.90 5.55 -1.11
N LYS A 143 2.26 6.73 -0.59
CA LYS A 143 1.34 7.84 -0.30
C LYS A 143 0.52 8.25 -1.53
N GLN A 144 1.12 8.31 -2.72
CA GLN A 144 0.40 8.69 -3.94
C GLN A 144 -0.73 7.71 -4.25
N LEU A 145 -0.49 6.41 -4.07
CA LEU A 145 -1.53 5.40 -4.31
C LEU A 145 -2.60 5.40 -3.22
N PHE A 146 -2.22 5.53 -1.95
CA PHE A 146 -3.20 5.63 -0.87
C PHE A 146 -4.07 6.88 -1.00
N ASP A 147 -3.48 8.04 -1.32
CA ASP A 147 -4.20 9.28 -1.57
C ASP A 147 -5.18 9.12 -2.75
N TYR A 148 -4.78 8.43 -3.82
CA TYR A 148 -5.63 8.19 -4.99
C TYR A 148 -6.80 7.24 -4.70
N PHE A 149 -6.55 6.11 -4.04
CA PHE A 149 -7.60 5.11 -3.80
C PHE A 149 -8.55 5.49 -2.66
N TYR A 150 -8.04 6.17 -1.62
CA TYR A 150 -8.78 6.36 -0.36
C TYR A 150 -8.80 7.80 0.17
N GLY A 151 -8.12 8.71 -0.52
CA GLY A 151 -8.14 10.14 -0.22
C GLY A 151 -8.74 10.96 -1.35
N HIS A 152 -8.13 12.12 -1.59
CA HIS A 152 -8.47 13.03 -2.68
C HIS A 152 -7.27 13.26 -3.60
N GLY A 153 -6.38 12.27 -3.67
CA GLY A 153 -5.19 12.32 -4.51
C GLY A 153 -5.54 12.28 -6.00
N PRO A 154 -4.76 12.97 -6.85
CA PRO A 154 -4.93 12.87 -8.30
C PRO A 154 -4.59 11.46 -8.79
N ARG A 155 -5.07 11.13 -9.98
CA ARG A 155 -4.64 9.91 -10.69
C ARG A 155 -3.11 9.93 -10.87
N PRO A 156 -2.38 8.89 -10.44
CA PRO A 156 -0.94 8.83 -10.61
C PRO A 156 -0.58 8.71 -12.10
N MET A 157 0.46 9.44 -12.50
CA MET A 157 1.02 9.39 -13.85
C MET A 157 2.24 8.49 -13.84
N ILE A 158 2.38 7.65 -14.88
CA ILE A 158 3.57 6.82 -15.05
C ILE A 158 4.73 7.77 -15.37
N ASN A 159 5.64 7.94 -14.42
CA ASN A 159 6.88 8.67 -14.66
C ASN A 159 7.93 7.67 -15.10
N ILE A 160 8.47 7.84 -16.30
CA ILE A 160 9.62 7.05 -16.77
C ILE A 160 10.80 7.43 -15.87
N ILE A 161 11.30 6.48 -15.08
CA ILE A 161 12.41 6.73 -14.16
C ILE A 161 13.64 7.12 -14.98
N THR A 162 14.10 8.36 -14.84
CA THR A 162 15.40 8.74 -15.40
C THR A 162 16.48 8.28 -14.44
N SER A 163 17.15 7.18 -14.75
CA SER A 163 18.46 6.87 -14.17
C SER A 163 19.43 7.98 -14.56
N GLU A 164 19.95 8.70 -13.55
CA GLU A 164 21.22 9.42 -13.62
C GLU A 164 22.37 8.44 -13.36
#